data_AF-W0SA29-F1
#
_entry.id   AF-W0SA29-F1
#
_cell.length_a   1.000
_cell.length_b   1.000
_cell.length_c   1.000
_cell.angle_alpha   90.00
_cell.angle_beta   90.00
_cell.angle_gamma   90.00
#
_symmetry.space_group_name_H-M   'P 1'
#
loop_
_entity.id
_entity.type
_entity.pdbx_description
1 polymer ?
#
loop_
_entity_poly.entity_id
_entity_poly.type
_entity_poly.pdbx_seq_one_letter_code
_entity_poly.pdbx_strand_id
1 'polypeptide(L)' 'MKIDLRTIYRFQPMEYSGGLPTGGDVYYECECGDIVSSVSFVKAACKCGNVTGAQGAVTIQSPEKVKPLRGKLR' A
#
# COMPACT_ATOMS: atom_id res chain seq x y z
N MET A 1 0.88 -16.00 -7.65
CA MET A 1 0.34 -15.07 -8.67
C MET A 1 0.11 -13.72 -7.97
N LYS A 2 0.85 -12.67 -8.33
CA LYS A 2 0.62 -11.31 -7.81
C LYS A 2 -0.42 -10.65 -8.72
N ILE A 3 -1.59 -10.33 -8.19
CA ILE A 3 -2.60 -9.55 -8.92
C ILE A 3 -2.11 -8.11 -8.96
N ASP A 4 -2.05 -7.51 -10.15
CA ASP A 4 -1.81 -6.08 -10.27
C ASP A 4 -3.09 -5.33 -9.86
N LEU A 5 -3.06 -4.73 -8.68
CA LEU A 5 -4.20 -3.99 -8.14
C LEU A 5 -4.64 -2.82 -9.03
N ARG A 6 -3.77 -2.30 -9.91
CA ARG A 6 -4.12 -1.21 -10.85
C ARG A 6 -5.13 -1.64 -11.91
N THR A 7 -5.31 -2.95 -12.11
CA THR A 7 -6.34 -3.50 -13.00
C THR A 7 -7.75 -3.42 -12.39
N ILE A 8 -7.85 -3.42 -11.06
CA ILE A 8 -9.11 -3.45 -10.31
C ILE A 8 -9.45 -2.06 -9.72
N TYR A 9 -8.43 -1.31 -9.32
CA TYR A 9 -8.57 -0.03 -8.63
C TYR A 9 -7.98 1.14 -9.43
N ARG A 10 -8.52 2.34 -9.21
CA ARG A 10 -7.89 3.62 -9.54
C ARG A 10 -7.22 4.15 -8.27
N PHE A 11 -5.96 4.54 -8.40
CA PHE A 11 -5.20 5.09 -7.28
C PHE A 11 -4.95 6.58 -7.48
N GLN A 12 -5.11 7.34 -6.42
CA GLN A 12 -4.78 8.77 -6.37
C GLN A 12 -3.87 9.03 -5.17
N PRO A 13 -2.79 9.83 -5.34
CA PRO A 13 -2.01 10.29 -4.21
C PRO A 13 -2.91 10.96 -3.17
N MET A 14 -2.60 10.74 -1.89
CA MET A 14 -3.30 11.40 -0.80
C MET A 14 -2.34 12.26 0.01
N GLU A 15 -2.79 13.46 0.34
CA GLU A 15 -2.14 14.31 1.32
C GLU A 15 -2.38 13.74 2.72
N TYR A 16 -1.35 13.81 3.56
CA TYR A 16 -1.41 13.39 4.95
C TYR A 16 -0.43 14.23 5.78
N SER A 17 -0.76 14.43 7.06
CA SER A 17 0.13 15.10 8.01
C SER A 17 0.44 14.14 9.17
N GLY A 18 1.72 14.02 9.51
CA GLY A 18 2.18 13.11 10.56
C GLY A 18 2.41 11.68 10.07
N GLY A 19 1.81 10.70 10.75
CA GLY A 19 2.00 9.28 10.47
C GLY A 19 1.31 8.83 9.18
N LEU A 20 1.76 7.69 8.63
CA LEU A 20 1.13 7.11 7.44
C LEU A 20 -0.32 6.73 7.73
N PRO A 21 -1.28 7.15 6.89
CA PRO A 21 -2.69 6.82 7.08
C PRO A 21 -2.90 5.31 6.87
N THR A 22 -3.88 4.74 7.56
CA THR A 22 -4.31 3.34 7.42
C THR A 22 -5.83 3.29 7.19
N GLY A 23 -6.29 2.34 6.39
CA GLY A 23 -7.72 2.22 6.08
C GLY A 23 -8.01 1.27 4.92
N GLY A 24 -9.28 0.87 4.79
CA GLY A 24 -9.72 -0.08 3.75
C GLY A 24 -9.55 0.43 2.32
N ASP A 25 -9.55 1.75 2.14
CA ASP A 25 -9.31 2.43 0.87
C ASP A 25 -7.88 3.00 0.75
N VAL A 26 -7.00 2.72 1.72
CA VAL A 26 -5.63 3.24 1.77
C VAL A 26 -4.64 2.15 1.38
N TYR A 27 -3.73 2.54 0.48
CA TYR A 27 -2.70 1.69 -0.10
C TYR A 27 -1.36 2.41 -0.05
N TYR A 28 -0.27 1.66 -0.10
CA TYR A 28 1.08 2.20 -0.17
C TYR A 28 1.73 1.79 -1.49
N GLU A 29 2.18 2.79 -2.24
CA GLU A 29 3.06 2.60 -3.38
C GLU A 29 4.51 2.61 -2.90
N CYS A 30 5.20 1.52 -3.19
CA CYS A 30 6.62 1.35 -2.91
C CYS A 30 7.48 1.97 -4.02
N GLU A 31 8.77 2.20 -3.75
CA GLU A 31 9.72 2.73 -4.72
C GLU A 31 9.82 1.88 -6.00
N CYS A 32 9.59 0.56 -5.89
CA CYS A 32 9.55 -0.33 -7.06
C CYS A 32 8.23 -0.31 -7.84
N GLY A 33 7.28 0.55 -7.47
CA GLY A 33 5.97 0.71 -8.11
C GLY A 33 4.89 -0.31 -7.69
N ASP A 34 5.26 -1.31 -6.87
CA ASP A 34 4.32 -2.25 -6.26
C ASP A 34 3.34 -1.50 -5.34
N ILE A 35 2.09 -1.91 -5.33
CA ILE A 35 1.05 -1.37 -4.45
C ILE A 35 0.64 -2.43 -3.43
N VAL A 36 0.62 -2.06 -2.15
CA VAL A 36 0.22 -2.91 -1.03
C VAL A 36 -0.90 -2.23 -0.25
N SER A 37 -1.97 -2.96 0.08
CA SER A 37 -3.06 -2.43 0.93
C SER A 37 -2.55 -2.19 2.35
N SER A 38 -2.90 -1.05 2.96
CA SER A 38 -2.49 -0.70 4.32
C SER A 38 -3.03 -1.62 5.41
N VAL A 39 -4.06 -2.41 5.09
CA VAL A 39 -4.74 -3.37 5.99
C VAL A 39 -4.77 -4.78 5.40
N SER A 40 -3.65 -5.21 4.82
CA SER A 40 -3.59 -6.47 4.09
C SER A 40 -3.79 -7.70 4.99
N PHE A 41 -4.86 -8.46 4.78
CA PHE A 41 -5.10 -9.74 5.47
C PHE A 41 -4.27 -10.88 4.89
N VAL A 42 -4.07 -10.87 3.58
CA VAL A 42 -3.27 -11.86 2.86
C VAL A 42 -1.81 -11.42 2.85
N LYS A 43 -0.87 -12.36 2.75
CA LYS A 43 0.55 -12.02 2.59
C LYS A 43 0.75 -11.11 1.38
N ALA A 44 1.22 -9.90 1.64
CA ALA A 44 1.61 -8.92 0.65
C ALA A 44 2.99 -8.37 1.00
N ALA A 45 3.82 -8.11 0.00
CA ALA A 45 5.12 -7.51 0.22
C ALA A 45 5.57 -6.79 -1.05
N CYS A 46 6.27 -5.68 -0.89
CA CYS A 46 6.91 -5.01 -2.02
C CYS A 46 8.15 -5.79 -2.46
N LYS A 47 8.37 -5.88 -3.77
CA LYS A 47 9.55 -6.58 -4.33
C LYS A 47 10.88 -5.98 -3.86
N CYS A 48 10.94 -4.67 -3.66
CA CYS A 48 12.12 -3.99 -3.13
C CYS A 48 12.30 -4.11 -1.60
N GLY A 49 11.41 -4.82 -0.91
CA GLY A 49 11.36 -4.80 0.55
C GLY A 49 10.64 -3.57 1.08
N ASN A 50 11.01 -3.10 2.27
CA ASN A 50 10.41 -1.99 3.03
C ASN A 50 9.00 -2.25 3.59
N VAL A 51 8.09 -2.79 2.78
CA VAL A 51 6.67 -2.99 3.14
C VAL A 51 6.31 -4.47 3.13
N THR A 52 5.77 -4.95 4.24
CA THR A 52 5.22 -6.31 4.38
C THR A 52 3.87 -6.26 5.08
N GLY A 53 2.85 -6.88 4.48
CA GLY A 53 1.50 -6.96 5.01
C GLY A 53 1.06 -8.40 5.26
N ALA A 54 0.37 -8.61 6.39
CA ALA A 54 -0.31 -9.84 6.76
C ALA A 54 -1.23 -9.58 7.97
N GLN A 55 -2.21 -10.45 8.21
CA GLN A 55 -3.03 -10.42 9.42
C GLN A 55 -3.78 -9.09 9.65
N GLY A 56 -4.10 -8.37 8.58
CA GLY A 56 -4.86 -7.12 8.63
C GLY A 56 -4.00 -5.89 8.93
N ALA A 57 -2.68 -6.04 8.95
CA ALA A 57 -1.74 -4.96 9.21
C ALA A 57 -0.58 -4.97 8.22
N VAL A 58 0.12 -3.84 8.17
CA VAL A 58 1.34 -3.67 7.38
C VAL A 58 2.46 -3.15 8.27
N THR A 59 3.63 -3.72 8.12
CA THR A 59 4.88 -3.23 8.70
C THR A 59 5.66 -2.48 7.63
N ILE A 60 6.12 -1.28 7.97
CA ILE A 60 6.87 -0.38 7.08
C ILE A 60 8.17 -0.01 7.79
N GLN A 61 9.30 -0.28 7.16
CA GLN A 61 10.63 -0.04 7.76
C GLN A 61 11.08 1.43 7.60
N SER A 62 10.81 2.00 6.42
CA SER A 62 11.15 3.35 5.98
C SER A 62 9.88 4.04 5.46
N PRO A 63 9.11 4.72 6.34
CA PRO A 63 7.89 5.44 5.98
C PRO A 63 8.10 6.53 4.92
N GLU A 64 9.28 7.12 4.86
CA GLU A 64 9.68 8.15 3.91
C GLU A 64 9.82 7.63 2.46
N LYS A 65 9.90 6.30 2.30
CA LYS A 65 10.06 5.62 1.00
C LYS A 65 8.76 5.04 0.46
N VAL A 66 7.63 5.39 1.06
CA VAL A 66 6.31 4.96 0.59
C VAL A 66 5.41 6.15 0.33
N LYS A 67 4.58 6.03 -0.68
CA LYS A 67 3.55 7.03 -1.00
C LYS A 67 2.19 6.46 -0.65
N PRO A 68 1.45 7.06 0.30
CA PRO A 68 0.09 6.66 0.53
C PRO A 68 -0.79 7.08 -0.65
N LEU A 69 -1.63 6.15 -1.08
CA LEU A 69 -2.57 6.28 -2.17
C LEU A 69 -3.97 5.93 -1.67
N ARG A 70 -4.97 6.63 -2.16
CA ARG A 70 -6.37 6.24 -2.03
C ARG A 70 -6.79 5.40 -3.22
N GLY A 71 -7.24 4.18 -2.97
CA GLY A 71 -7.73 3.24 -3.98
C GLY A 71 -9.25 3.24 -4.05
N LYS A 72 -9.82 3.47 -5.24
CA LYS A 72 -11.25 3.32 -5.52
C LYS A 72 -11.47 2.25 -6.59
N LEU A 73 -12.51 1.43 -6.45
CA LEU A 73 -12.87 0.45 -7.47
C LEU A 73 -13.11 1.13 -8.83
N ARG A 74 -12.67 0.47 -9.90
CA ARG A 74 -12.88 0.94 -11.27
C ARG A 74 -14.31 0.81 -11.75
#